data_AF-A0A848Z714-F1
#
_entry.id   AF-A0A848Z714-F1
#
_cell.length_a   1.000
_cell.length_b   1.000
_cell.length_c   1.000
_cell.angle_alpha   90.00
_cell.angle_beta   90.00
_cell.angle_gamma   90.00
#
_symmetry.space_group_name_H-M   'P 1'
#
loop_
_entity.id
_entity.type
_entity.pdbx_description
1 polymer ?
#
loop_
_entity_poly.entity_id
_entity_poly.type
_entity_poly.pdbx_seq_one_letter_code
_entity_poly.pdbx_strand_id
1 'polypeptide(L)'
;MTDLADLGILRRAGLLPAGRYLDAVWLVRDHRFWAVWAARALLALGVVHLLAGIVFFFAYNWADMPPVSKFATVQTGIVLAVAGAWAAGLDRPAGQAFLTGATVLLGVLLAVIGQVYQTGADAFELFLAWTLLALPWALASRSAAHWLVWVTIAATAAGLTSHQAWVPMGWLESDDAALPVGLVLAAALVGREAAAGRGARWLRPAWTRQILAFAALAALFLGGIGYVLDFSDGVLSTAVFLIVAAGASVWFWRLAPDFAALAQVLFFAALPVMAAGFRLIGEAAGDPWDSEAELLATTLLWAGWFILVTGALGVALRRLRRRTAGAA
;
A
#
# COMPACT_ATOMS: atom_id res chain seq x y z
N MET A 1 -12.07 -12.21 -30.45
CA MET A 1 -10.73 -12.27 -29.83
C MET A 1 -10.95 -12.86 -28.46
N THR A 2 -10.66 -14.15 -28.28
CA THR A 2 -10.69 -14.81 -26.97
C THR A 2 -9.49 -14.30 -26.18
N ASP A 3 -9.71 -13.56 -25.10
CA ASP A 3 -8.63 -13.16 -24.19
C ASP A 3 -8.46 -14.18 -23.04
N LEU A 4 -7.50 -13.94 -22.13
CA LEU A 4 -7.29 -14.80 -20.97
C LEU A 4 -8.49 -14.83 -20.02
N ALA A 5 -9.30 -13.76 -19.98
CA ALA A 5 -10.52 -13.72 -19.18
C ALA A 5 -11.59 -14.65 -19.77
N ASP A 6 -11.68 -14.74 -21.10
CA ASP A 6 -12.57 -15.68 -21.78
C ASP A 6 -12.20 -17.14 -21.51
N LEU A 7 -10.89 -17.47 -21.48
CA LEU A 7 -10.44 -18.80 -21.07
C LEU A 7 -10.79 -19.12 -19.61
N GLY A 8 -10.74 -18.11 -18.74
CA GLY A 8 -11.19 -18.22 -17.35
C GLY A 8 -12.69 -18.46 -17.24
N ILE A 9 -13.51 -17.84 -18.10
CA ILE A 9 -14.95 -18.06 -18.19
C ILE A 9 -15.24 -19.49 -18.67
N LEU A 10 -14.59 -19.94 -19.75
CA LEU A 10 -14.76 -21.30 -20.28
C LEU A 10 -14.35 -22.38 -19.27
N ARG A 11 -13.31 -22.13 -18.48
CA ARG A 11 -12.90 -23.02 -17.39
C ARG A 11 -13.93 -23.07 -16.26
N ARG A 12 -14.51 -21.92 -15.87
CA ARG A 12 -15.57 -21.87 -14.85
C ARG A 12 -16.87 -22.52 -15.32
N ALA A 13 -17.16 -22.44 -16.61
CA ALA A 13 -18.30 -23.10 -17.23
C ALA A 13 -18.11 -24.62 -17.44
N GLY A 14 -16.94 -25.18 -17.07
CA GLY A 14 -16.64 -26.61 -17.27
C GLY A 14 -16.36 -27.00 -18.73
N LEU A 15 -16.30 -26.02 -19.65
CA LEU A 15 -16.11 -26.24 -21.09
C LEU A 15 -14.64 -26.41 -21.47
N LEU A 16 -13.71 -25.99 -20.60
CA LEU A 16 -12.26 -26.15 -20.80
C LEU A 16 -11.67 -27.04 -19.70
N PRO A 17 -11.28 -28.30 -20.03
CA PRO A 17 -10.63 -29.21 -19.08
C PRO A 17 -9.31 -28.63 -18.55
N ALA A 18 -9.03 -28.87 -17.26
CA ALA A 18 -7.84 -28.33 -16.59
C ALA A 18 -6.52 -28.72 -17.29
N GLY A 19 -6.44 -29.95 -17.83
CA GLY A 19 -5.26 -30.43 -18.56
C GLY A 19 -4.99 -29.73 -19.89
N ARG A 20 -6.00 -29.11 -20.52
CA ARG A 20 -5.87 -28.38 -21.79
C ARG A 20 -5.79 -26.86 -21.63
N TYR A 21 -5.79 -26.39 -20.39
CA TYR A 21 -5.77 -24.96 -20.11
C TYR A 21 -4.49 -24.30 -20.63
N LEU A 22 -3.33 -24.95 -20.48
CA LEU A 22 -2.06 -24.41 -20.98
C LEU A 22 -2.04 -24.33 -22.50
N ASP A 23 -2.52 -25.35 -23.20
CA ASP A 23 -2.62 -25.35 -24.67
C ASP A 23 -3.53 -24.22 -25.17
N ALA A 24 -4.67 -24.02 -24.48
CA ALA A 24 -5.58 -22.92 -24.78
C ALA A 24 -4.94 -21.54 -24.53
N VAL A 25 -4.10 -21.40 -23.50
CA VAL A 25 -3.32 -20.18 -23.24
C VAL A 25 -2.31 -19.92 -24.35
N TRP A 26 -1.63 -20.95 -24.86
CA TRP A 26 -0.69 -20.82 -25.99
C TRP A 26 -1.38 -20.40 -27.30
N LEU A 27 -2.62 -20.84 -27.52
CA LEU A 27 -3.44 -20.41 -28.65
C LEU A 27 -3.85 -18.93 -28.56
N VAL A 28 -4.12 -18.43 -27.34
CA VAL A 28 -4.47 -17.02 -27.10
C VAL A 28 -3.23 -16.10 -27.10
N ARG A 29 -2.08 -16.60 -26.64
CA ARG A 29 -0.79 -15.90 -26.65
C ARG A 29 0.07 -16.37 -27.83
N ASP A 30 -0.40 -16.06 -29.04
CA ASP A 30 0.29 -16.35 -30.28
C ASP A 30 1.57 -15.50 -30.47
N HIS A 31 2.32 -15.76 -31.56
CA HIS A 31 3.53 -15.00 -31.87
C HIS A 31 3.29 -13.49 -31.97
N ARG A 32 2.12 -13.07 -32.48
CA ARG A 32 1.76 -11.65 -32.61
C ARG A 32 1.56 -11.00 -31.25
N PHE A 33 0.90 -11.69 -30.32
CA PHE A 33 0.76 -11.26 -28.94
C PHE A 33 2.13 -11.02 -28.31
N TRP A 34 3.04 -11.99 -28.40
CA TRP A 34 4.39 -11.88 -27.84
C TRP A 34 5.20 -10.75 -28.49
N ALA A 35 5.10 -10.56 -29.80
CA ALA A 35 5.76 -9.47 -30.49
C ALA A 35 5.25 -8.08 -30.03
N VAL A 36 3.93 -7.90 -29.92
CA VAL A 36 3.34 -6.65 -29.42
C VAL A 36 3.70 -6.41 -27.96
N TRP A 37 3.67 -7.46 -27.13
CA TRP A 37 4.07 -7.38 -25.74
C TRP A 37 5.55 -7.00 -25.61
N ALA A 38 6.44 -7.67 -26.35
CA ALA A 38 7.86 -7.38 -26.35
C ALA A 38 8.17 -5.96 -26.84
N ALA A 39 7.49 -5.51 -27.89
CA ALA A 39 7.63 -4.13 -28.39
C ALA A 39 7.20 -3.10 -27.33
N ARG A 40 6.08 -3.32 -26.64
CA ARG A 40 5.64 -2.46 -25.54
C ARG A 40 6.60 -2.50 -24.35
N ALA A 41 7.15 -3.66 -24.02
CA ALA A 41 8.13 -3.81 -22.95
C ALA A 41 9.45 -3.09 -23.30
N LEU A 42 9.97 -3.25 -24.51
CA LEU A 42 11.15 -2.56 -25.00
C LEU A 42 10.94 -1.04 -25.08
N LEU A 43 9.75 -0.59 -25.51
CA LEU A 43 9.40 0.83 -25.48
C LEU A 43 9.37 1.37 -24.05
N ALA A 44 8.73 0.65 -23.11
CA ALA A 44 8.70 1.04 -21.72
C ALA A 44 10.12 1.12 -21.12
N LEU A 45 10.98 0.14 -21.41
CA LEU A 45 12.38 0.15 -21.00
C LEU A 45 13.13 1.34 -21.60
N GLY A 46 12.94 1.62 -22.90
CA GLY A 46 13.55 2.77 -23.56
C GLY A 46 13.13 4.11 -22.94
N VAL A 47 11.84 4.27 -22.65
CA VAL A 47 11.32 5.45 -21.93
C VAL A 47 11.91 5.55 -20.54
N VAL A 48 11.98 4.46 -19.78
CA VAL A 48 12.59 4.45 -18.43
C VAL A 48 14.08 4.82 -18.48
N HIS A 49 14.85 4.30 -19.44
CA HIS A 49 16.27 4.65 -19.58
C HIS A 49 16.45 6.12 -19.98
N LEU A 50 15.61 6.63 -20.88
CA LEU A 50 15.63 8.05 -21.24
C LEU A 50 15.33 8.93 -20.03
N LEU A 51 14.28 8.62 -19.28
CA LEU A 51 13.91 9.35 -18.06
C LEU A 51 15.02 9.26 -17.00
N ALA A 52 15.63 8.09 -16.81
CA ALA A 52 16.77 7.92 -15.91
C ALA A 52 17.96 8.78 -16.35
N GLY A 53 18.27 8.82 -17.66
CA GLY A 53 19.30 9.69 -18.22
C GLY A 53 19.02 11.17 -17.97
N ILE A 54 17.77 11.62 -18.15
CA ILE A 54 17.34 12.99 -17.83
C ILE A 54 17.55 13.29 -16.34
N VAL A 55 17.10 12.38 -15.46
CA VAL A 55 17.28 12.51 -14.01
C VAL A 55 18.76 12.60 -13.65
N PHE A 56 19.61 11.72 -14.19
CA PHE A 56 21.05 11.75 -13.94
C PHE A 56 21.74 13.00 -14.49
N PHE A 57 21.31 13.51 -15.65
CA PHE A 57 21.81 14.77 -16.18
C PHE A 57 21.55 15.91 -15.18
N PHE A 58 20.31 16.05 -14.69
CA PHE A 58 20.01 17.07 -13.69
C PHE A 58 20.74 16.81 -12.37
N ALA A 59 20.82 15.57 -11.90
CA ALA A 59 21.50 15.21 -10.66
C ALA A 59 22.99 15.53 -10.71
N TYR A 60 23.68 15.20 -11.82
CA TYR A 60 25.09 15.51 -12.02
C TYR A 60 25.35 17.03 -12.03
N ASN A 61 24.51 17.79 -12.72
CA ASN A 61 24.64 19.24 -12.81
C ASN A 61 24.03 20.00 -11.60
N TRP A 62 23.40 19.31 -10.66
CA TRP A 62 22.54 19.94 -9.65
C TRP A 62 23.30 20.88 -8.71
N ALA A 63 24.51 20.49 -8.31
CA ALA A 63 25.33 21.28 -7.40
C ALA A 63 25.69 22.64 -8.02
N ASP A 64 26.06 22.64 -9.31
CA ASP A 64 26.53 23.82 -10.04
C ASP A 64 25.40 24.68 -10.60
N MET A 65 24.15 24.18 -10.60
CA MET A 65 23.00 24.95 -11.07
C MET A 65 22.66 26.13 -10.16
N PRO A 66 22.59 27.37 -10.69
CA PRO A 66 22.10 28.52 -9.94
C PRO A 66 20.66 28.30 -9.45
N PRO A 67 20.25 28.92 -8.32
CA PRO A 67 18.91 28.78 -7.77
C PRO A 67 17.78 29.05 -8.77
N VAL A 68 17.90 30.10 -9.58
CA VAL A 68 16.90 30.46 -10.61
C VAL A 68 16.73 29.33 -11.61
N SER A 69 17.81 28.67 -12.04
CA SER A 69 17.74 27.55 -12.99
C SER A 69 17.06 26.33 -12.39
N LYS A 70 17.29 26.04 -11.10
CA LYS A 70 16.60 24.96 -10.38
C LYS A 70 15.09 25.20 -10.34
N PHE A 71 14.67 26.40 -9.94
CA PHE A 71 13.27 26.78 -9.94
C PHE A 71 12.65 26.77 -11.33
N ALA A 72 13.29 27.41 -12.31
CA ALA A 72 12.80 27.49 -13.68
C ALA A 72 12.60 26.09 -14.29
N THR A 73 13.54 25.16 -14.06
CA THR A 73 13.43 23.77 -14.52
C THR A 73 12.19 23.09 -13.94
N VAL A 74 12.04 23.10 -12.62
CA VAL A 74 10.94 22.38 -11.94
C VAL A 74 9.59 23.04 -12.25
N GLN A 75 9.51 24.37 -12.20
CA GLN A 75 8.29 25.12 -12.51
C GLN A 75 7.86 24.94 -13.97
N THR A 76 8.79 24.98 -14.92
CA THR A 76 8.49 24.68 -16.34
C THR A 76 7.95 23.26 -16.48
N GLY A 77 8.56 22.29 -15.78
CA GLY A 77 8.05 20.92 -15.75
C GLY A 77 6.62 20.82 -15.23
N ILE A 78 6.28 21.54 -14.15
CA ILE A 78 4.91 21.59 -13.60
C ILE A 78 3.94 22.19 -14.64
N VAL A 79 4.30 23.33 -15.25
CA VAL A 79 3.47 24.00 -16.27
C VAL A 79 3.22 23.07 -17.46
N LEU A 80 4.26 22.42 -17.98
CA LEU A 80 4.14 21.47 -19.08
C LEU A 80 3.30 20.25 -18.70
N ALA A 81 3.44 19.74 -17.49
CA ALA A 81 2.63 18.63 -17.00
C ALA A 81 1.14 19.03 -16.89
N VAL A 82 0.82 20.18 -16.30
CA VAL A 82 -0.56 20.65 -16.19
C VAL A 82 -1.17 20.96 -17.57
N ALA A 83 -0.41 21.62 -18.46
CA ALA A 83 -0.85 21.89 -19.83
C ALA A 83 -1.06 20.59 -20.63
N GLY A 84 -0.14 19.62 -20.50
CA GLY A 84 -0.24 18.30 -21.10
C GLY A 84 -1.44 17.52 -20.58
N ALA A 85 -1.74 17.62 -19.28
CA ALA A 85 -2.94 17.03 -18.71
C ALA A 85 -4.22 17.58 -19.31
N TRP A 86 -4.29 18.90 -19.47
CA TRP A 86 -5.45 19.57 -20.06
C TRP A 86 -5.60 19.21 -21.54
N ALA A 87 -4.51 19.23 -22.31
CA ALA A 87 -4.51 18.87 -23.73
C ALA A 87 -4.88 17.40 -23.97
N ALA A 88 -4.41 16.48 -23.13
CA ALA A 88 -4.73 15.05 -23.24
C ALA A 88 -6.16 14.71 -22.73
N GLY A 89 -6.72 15.56 -21.88
CA GLY A 89 -7.99 15.37 -21.16
C GLY A 89 -7.79 14.70 -19.80
N LEU A 90 -8.32 15.32 -18.75
CA LEU A 90 -8.08 14.94 -17.34
C LEU A 90 -8.58 13.53 -16.97
N ASP A 91 -9.66 13.08 -17.61
CA ASP A 91 -10.24 11.75 -17.41
C ASP A 91 -9.54 10.64 -18.22
N ARG A 92 -8.55 10.98 -19.07
CA ARG A 92 -7.82 10.01 -19.89
C ARG A 92 -6.53 9.56 -19.18
N PRO A 93 -6.06 8.31 -19.40
CA PRO A 93 -4.84 7.81 -18.77
C PRO A 93 -3.62 8.72 -18.96
N ALA A 94 -3.47 9.33 -20.15
CA ALA A 94 -2.39 10.28 -20.41
C ALA A 94 -2.51 11.55 -19.55
N GLY A 95 -3.71 12.13 -19.43
CA GLY A 95 -3.92 13.32 -18.60
C GLY A 95 -3.75 13.04 -17.11
N GLN A 96 -4.18 11.86 -16.65
CA GLN A 96 -3.96 11.38 -15.29
C GLN A 96 -2.48 11.17 -14.97
N ALA A 97 -1.71 10.63 -15.92
CA ALA A 97 -0.26 10.49 -15.78
C ALA A 97 0.43 11.85 -15.68
N PHE A 98 0.02 12.82 -16.51
CA PHE A 98 0.52 14.19 -16.43
C PHE A 98 0.20 14.88 -15.09
N LEU A 99 -1.03 14.74 -14.57
CA LEU A 99 -1.39 15.28 -13.24
C LEU A 99 -0.63 14.59 -12.11
N THR A 100 -0.37 13.28 -12.23
CA THR A 100 0.49 12.57 -11.28
C THR A 100 1.91 13.11 -11.31
N GLY A 101 2.46 13.33 -12.51
CA GLY A 101 3.76 13.97 -12.70
C GLY A 101 3.83 15.37 -12.11
N ALA A 102 2.79 16.19 -12.32
CA ALA A 102 2.68 17.52 -11.71
C ALA A 102 2.73 17.41 -10.16
N THR A 103 1.97 16.50 -9.56
CA THR A 103 2.00 16.25 -8.10
C THR A 103 3.39 15.88 -7.60
N VAL A 104 4.14 15.05 -8.33
CA VAL A 104 5.54 14.71 -7.96
C VAL A 104 6.45 15.93 -8.07
N LEU A 105 6.37 16.68 -9.17
CA LEU A 105 7.18 17.88 -9.38
C LEU A 105 6.87 18.99 -8.38
N LEU A 106 5.65 19.07 -7.87
CA LEU A 106 5.29 19.96 -6.77
C LEU A 106 6.07 19.60 -5.49
N GLY A 107 6.22 18.32 -5.16
CA GLY A 107 7.06 17.89 -4.05
C GLY A 107 8.53 18.25 -4.26
N VAL A 108 9.04 18.06 -5.49
CA VAL A 108 10.39 18.51 -5.87
C VAL A 108 10.51 20.01 -5.68
N LEU A 109 9.55 20.82 -6.14
CA LEU A 109 9.56 22.27 -5.97
C LEU A 109 9.67 22.67 -4.49
N LEU A 110 8.86 22.06 -3.62
CA LEU A 110 8.90 22.32 -2.18
C LEU A 110 10.26 21.94 -1.57
N ALA A 111 10.85 20.83 -2.00
CA ALA A 111 12.20 20.45 -1.59
C ALA A 111 13.28 21.44 -2.07
N VAL A 112 13.16 21.95 -3.30
CA VAL A 112 14.06 23.00 -3.83
C VAL A 112 13.94 24.29 -3.01
N ILE A 113 12.73 24.68 -2.61
CA ILE A 113 12.52 25.85 -1.73
C ILE A 113 13.29 25.65 -0.41
N GLY A 114 13.11 24.50 0.25
CA GLY A 114 13.82 24.19 1.49
C GLY A 114 15.35 24.18 1.31
N GLN A 115 15.84 23.60 0.21
CA GLN A 115 17.28 23.54 -0.09
C GLN A 115 17.88 24.94 -0.36
N VAL A 116 17.25 25.75 -1.22
CA VAL A 116 17.80 27.04 -1.67
C VAL A 116 17.72 28.09 -0.57
N TYR A 117 16.57 28.18 0.10
CA TYR A 117 16.33 29.22 1.10
C TYR A 117 16.69 28.78 2.52
N GLN A 118 17.10 27.53 2.72
CA GLN A 118 17.47 26.97 4.03
C GLN A 118 16.43 27.32 5.10
N THR A 119 15.16 27.02 4.80
CA THR A 119 14.02 27.47 5.61
C THR A 119 14.05 26.99 7.06
N GLY A 120 14.88 25.99 7.38
CA GLY A 120 14.96 25.36 8.70
C GLY A 120 13.67 24.62 9.08
N ALA A 121 12.72 24.50 8.16
CA ALA A 121 11.44 23.85 8.37
C ALA A 121 11.64 22.34 8.51
N ASP A 122 10.90 21.74 9.43
CA ASP A 122 10.87 20.30 9.61
C ASP A 122 10.28 19.61 8.38
N ALA A 123 10.67 18.35 8.15
CA ALA A 123 10.21 17.60 6.99
C ALA A 123 8.69 17.41 6.98
N PHE A 124 8.04 17.31 8.15
CA PHE A 124 6.59 17.16 8.23
C PHE A 124 5.85 18.36 7.63
N GLU A 125 6.37 19.59 7.77
CA GLU A 125 5.75 20.80 7.22
C GLU A 125 5.73 20.75 5.69
N LEU A 126 6.84 20.29 5.09
CA LEU A 126 6.95 20.09 3.65
C LEU A 126 5.90 19.10 3.14
N PHE A 127 5.78 17.94 3.79
CA PHE A 127 4.83 16.91 3.38
C PHE A 127 3.38 17.30 3.64
N LEU A 128 3.10 18.09 4.68
CA LEU A 128 1.77 18.64 4.94
C LEU A 128 1.38 19.64 3.86
N ALA A 129 2.27 20.59 3.52
CA ALA A 129 2.06 21.53 2.43
C ALA A 129 1.88 20.79 1.09
N TRP A 130 2.70 19.77 0.83
CA TRP A 130 2.59 18.94 -0.38
C TRP A 130 1.23 18.24 -0.47
N THR A 131 0.77 17.64 0.64
CA THR A 131 -0.55 16.99 0.72
C THR A 131 -1.68 17.96 0.35
N LEU A 132 -1.68 19.15 0.96
CA LEU A 132 -2.72 20.15 0.75
C LEU A 132 -2.71 20.72 -0.68
N LEU A 133 -1.53 21.10 -1.18
CA LEU A 133 -1.37 21.70 -2.50
C LEU A 133 -1.62 20.70 -3.64
N ALA A 134 -1.36 19.40 -3.42
CA ALA A 134 -1.61 18.36 -4.42
C ALA A 134 -3.09 17.90 -4.49
N LEU A 135 -3.91 18.20 -3.47
CA LEU A 135 -5.29 17.71 -3.38
C LEU A 135 -6.17 18.13 -4.57
N PRO A 136 -6.15 19.39 -5.07
CA PRO A 136 -6.95 19.76 -6.24
C PRO A 136 -6.64 18.92 -7.48
N TRP A 137 -5.37 18.53 -7.67
CA TRP A 137 -4.97 17.71 -8.82
C TRP A 137 -5.39 16.25 -8.66
N ALA A 138 -5.32 15.70 -7.44
CA ALA A 138 -5.85 14.36 -7.16
C ALA A 138 -7.38 14.30 -7.39
N LEU A 139 -8.12 15.33 -6.98
CA LEU A 139 -9.56 15.44 -7.24
C LEU A 139 -9.86 15.52 -8.75
N ALA A 140 -9.09 16.33 -9.48
CA ALA A 140 -9.27 16.54 -10.91
C ALA A 140 -8.95 15.30 -11.76
N SER A 141 -7.97 14.49 -11.36
CA SER A 141 -7.54 13.33 -12.18
C SER A 141 -8.54 12.18 -12.21
N ARG A 142 -9.35 12.03 -11.15
CA ARG A 142 -10.29 10.90 -10.98
C ARG A 142 -9.60 9.55 -11.25
N SER A 143 -8.33 9.46 -10.87
CA SER A 143 -7.48 8.29 -11.10
C SER A 143 -7.14 7.61 -9.79
N ALA A 144 -7.44 6.32 -9.67
CA ALA A 144 -7.12 5.56 -8.47
C ALA A 144 -5.61 5.50 -8.21
N ALA A 145 -4.79 5.47 -9.26
CA ALA A 145 -3.33 5.47 -9.14
C ALA A 145 -2.82 6.82 -8.60
N HIS A 146 -3.34 7.94 -9.10
CA HIS A 146 -2.96 9.27 -8.60
C HIS A 146 -3.44 9.48 -7.16
N TRP A 147 -4.63 9.01 -6.81
CA TRP A 147 -5.12 9.03 -5.43
C TRP A 147 -4.24 8.22 -4.48
N LEU A 148 -3.69 7.07 -4.91
CA LEU A 148 -2.71 6.36 -4.10
C LEU A 148 -1.46 7.20 -3.84
N VAL A 149 -0.92 7.88 -4.86
CA VAL A 149 0.22 8.79 -4.67
C VAL A 149 -0.12 9.87 -3.65
N TRP A 150 -1.30 10.48 -3.76
CA TRP A 150 -1.75 11.50 -2.80
C TRP A 150 -1.91 10.94 -1.38
N VAL A 151 -2.52 9.77 -1.22
CA VAL A 151 -2.68 9.11 0.09
C VAL A 151 -1.32 8.72 0.68
N THR A 152 -0.35 8.29 -0.15
CA THR A 152 1.02 8.03 0.31
C THR A 152 1.66 9.30 0.85
N ILE A 153 1.54 10.43 0.14
CA ILE A 153 2.06 11.74 0.62
C ILE A 153 1.39 12.11 1.96
N ALA A 154 0.07 11.96 2.07
CA ALA A 154 -0.68 12.24 3.30
C ALA A 154 -0.28 11.32 4.47
N ALA A 155 -0.07 10.04 4.20
CA ALA A 155 0.38 9.06 5.19
C ALA A 155 1.83 9.36 5.64
N THR A 156 2.71 9.75 4.72
CA THR A 156 4.06 10.22 5.06
C THR A 156 4.02 11.51 5.88
N ALA A 157 3.16 12.47 5.54
CA ALA A 157 2.95 13.66 6.35
C ALA A 157 2.53 13.31 7.77
N ALA A 158 1.57 12.39 7.95
CA ALA A 158 1.11 11.95 9.26
C ALA A 158 2.22 11.28 10.09
N GLY A 159 3.04 10.42 9.47
CA GLY A 159 4.15 9.76 10.15
C GLY A 159 5.30 10.71 10.50
N LEU A 160 5.59 11.70 9.65
CA LEU A 160 6.58 12.72 9.97
C LEU A 160 6.07 13.65 11.07
N THR A 161 4.81 14.06 11.03
CA THR A 161 4.21 14.90 12.08
C THR A 161 4.22 14.19 13.42
N SER A 162 3.91 12.88 13.45
CA SER A 162 3.94 12.12 14.69
C SER A 162 5.36 12.08 15.28
N HIS A 163 6.37 11.73 14.48
CA HIS A 163 7.75 11.60 14.94
C HIS A 163 8.45 12.94 15.24
N GLN A 164 8.19 13.99 14.44
CA GLN A 164 8.92 15.26 14.53
C GLN A 164 8.22 16.29 15.42
N ALA A 165 6.89 16.21 15.57
CA ALA A 165 6.13 17.16 16.38
C ALA A 165 5.47 16.48 17.59
N TRP A 166 4.63 15.47 17.40
CA TRP A 166 3.77 14.98 18.50
C TRP A 166 4.53 14.20 19.58
N VAL A 167 5.49 13.36 19.19
CA VAL A 167 6.33 12.62 20.14
C VAL A 167 7.23 13.59 20.94
N PRO A 168 7.99 14.52 20.32
CA PRO A 168 8.77 15.51 21.07
C PRO A 168 7.93 16.44 21.98
N MET A 169 6.68 16.74 21.60
CA MET A 169 5.74 17.52 22.43
C MET A 169 5.10 16.72 23.57
N GLY A 170 5.33 15.40 23.64
CA GLY A 170 4.72 14.51 24.64
C GLY A 170 3.23 14.25 24.43
N TRP A 171 2.71 14.49 23.22
CA TRP A 171 1.29 14.23 22.88
C TRP A 171 1.05 12.78 22.46
N LEU A 172 2.11 12.06 22.09
CA LEU A 172 2.07 10.68 21.64
C LEU A 172 3.33 9.96 22.12
N GLU A 173 3.20 8.71 22.53
CA GLU A 173 4.36 7.87 22.86
C GLU A 173 5.09 7.47 21.59
N SER A 174 6.41 7.26 21.68
CA SER A 174 7.25 6.88 20.53
C SER A 174 6.77 5.59 19.87
N ASP A 175 6.29 4.63 20.66
CA ASP A 175 5.78 3.35 20.17
C ASP A 175 4.45 3.49 19.43
N ASP A 176 3.70 4.55 19.72
CA ASP A 176 2.45 4.86 19.02
C ASP A 176 2.64 5.74 17.79
N ALA A 177 3.87 6.10 17.41
CA ALA A 177 4.13 7.04 16.33
C ALA A 177 3.60 6.59 14.95
N ALA A 178 3.40 5.28 14.73
CA ALA A 178 2.81 4.75 13.50
C ALA A 178 1.27 4.85 13.45
N LEU A 179 0.61 5.09 14.59
CA LEU A 179 -0.85 5.16 14.71
C LEU A 179 -1.48 6.14 13.71
N PRO A 180 -1.00 7.40 13.56
CA PRO A 180 -1.63 8.37 12.67
C PRO A 180 -1.55 7.94 11.20
N VAL A 181 -0.48 7.24 10.81
CA VAL A 181 -0.32 6.66 9.46
C VAL A 181 -1.43 5.64 9.20
N GLY A 182 -1.62 4.71 10.14
CA GLY A 182 -2.68 3.70 10.06
C GLY A 182 -4.08 4.31 9.99
N LEU A 183 -4.35 5.36 10.78
CA LEU A 183 -5.62 6.07 10.78
C LEU A 183 -5.90 6.81 9.46
N VAL A 184 -4.89 7.46 8.86
CA VAL A 184 -5.04 8.10 7.54
C VAL A 184 -5.36 7.06 6.46
N LEU A 185 -4.67 5.92 6.48
CA LEU A 185 -4.92 4.83 5.52
C LEU A 185 -6.30 4.19 5.71
N ALA A 186 -6.73 3.98 6.95
CA ALA A 186 -8.08 3.50 7.27
C ALA A 186 -9.15 4.52 6.83
N ALA A 187 -8.93 5.81 7.07
CA ALA A 187 -9.83 6.87 6.60
C ALA A 187 -9.90 6.93 5.07
N ALA A 188 -8.76 6.75 4.37
CA ALA A 188 -8.72 6.66 2.92
C ALA A 188 -9.50 5.44 2.40
N LEU A 189 -9.43 4.28 3.07
CA LEU A 189 -10.23 3.11 2.74
C LEU A 189 -11.74 3.39 2.89
N VAL A 190 -12.15 3.97 4.02
CA VAL A 190 -13.56 4.34 4.25
C VAL A 190 -14.04 5.36 3.20
N GLY A 191 -13.22 6.38 2.93
CA GLY A 191 -13.49 7.37 1.88
C GLY A 191 -13.63 6.74 0.50
N ARG A 192 -12.77 5.76 0.18
CA ARG A 192 -12.87 4.98 -1.06
C ARG A 192 -14.20 4.24 -1.16
N GLU A 193 -14.60 3.51 -0.11
CA GLU A 193 -15.87 2.75 -0.12
C GLU A 193 -17.07 3.68 -0.27
N ALA A 194 -17.06 4.80 0.47
CA ALA A 194 -18.08 5.85 0.39
C ALA A 194 -18.18 6.48 -1.01
N ALA A 195 -17.06 6.76 -1.67
CA ALA A 195 -17.03 7.32 -3.01
C ALA A 195 -17.43 6.30 -4.08
N ALA A 196 -16.95 5.05 -3.98
CA ALA A 196 -17.32 3.97 -4.88
C ALA A 196 -18.82 3.62 -4.79
N GLY A 197 -19.40 3.69 -3.58
CA GLY A 197 -20.84 3.56 -3.32
C GLY A 197 -21.67 4.69 -3.93
N ARG A 198 -21.14 5.92 -3.97
CA ARG A 198 -21.75 7.09 -4.64
C ARG A 198 -21.55 7.13 -6.15
N GLY A 199 -20.99 6.08 -6.75
CA GLY A 199 -20.88 5.95 -8.22
C GLY A 199 -19.53 6.32 -8.81
N ALA A 200 -18.49 6.57 -8.01
CA ALA A 200 -17.12 6.76 -8.51
C ALA A 200 -16.54 5.45 -9.08
N ARG A 201 -16.83 5.17 -10.36
CA ARG A 201 -16.46 3.91 -11.03
C ARG A 201 -14.95 3.67 -11.08
N TRP A 202 -14.15 4.72 -11.16
CA TRP A 202 -12.69 4.65 -11.20
C TRP A 202 -12.06 4.13 -9.90
N LEU A 203 -12.78 4.20 -8.77
CA LEU A 203 -12.37 3.61 -7.49
C LEU A 203 -12.83 2.16 -7.32
N ARG A 204 -13.76 1.64 -8.14
CA ARG A 204 -14.34 0.30 -7.96
C ARG A 204 -13.38 -0.88 -8.12
N PRO A 205 -12.27 -0.82 -8.90
CA PRO A 205 -11.37 -1.96 -9.01
C PRO A 205 -10.96 -2.51 -7.64
N ALA A 206 -10.95 -3.83 -7.49
CA ALA A 206 -10.72 -4.47 -6.18
C ALA A 206 -9.36 -4.09 -5.58
N TRP A 207 -8.33 -3.93 -6.42
CA TRP A 207 -6.97 -3.62 -5.98
C TRP A 207 -6.89 -2.34 -5.13
N THR A 208 -7.74 -1.33 -5.38
CA THR A 208 -7.71 -0.08 -4.60
C THR A 208 -8.07 -0.33 -3.14
N ARG A 209 -9.06 -1.22 -2.90
CA ARG A 209 -9.45 -1.65 -1.56
C ARG A 209 -8.34 -2.49 -0.94
N GLN A 210 -7.80 -3.46 -1.68
CA GLN A 210 -6.81 -4.40 -1.16
C GLN A 210 -5.52 -3.70 -0.72
N ILE A 211 -5.05 -2.70 -1.48
CA ILE A 211 -3.85 -1.94 -1.12
C ILE A 211 -4.09 -1.11 0.14
N LEU A 212 -5.21 -0.38 0.21
CA LEU A 212 -5.52 0.46 1.38
C LEU A 212 -5.79 -0.37 2.64
N ALA A 213 -6.52 -1.48 2.52
CA ALA A 213 -6.78 -2.38 3.64
C ALA A 213 -5.48 -3.00 4.19
N PHE A 214 -4.63 -3.52 3.29
CA PHE A 214 -3.35 -4.09 3.69
C PHE A 214 -2.46 -3.03 4.35
N ALA A 215 -2.31 -1.86 3.73
CA ALA A 215 -1.45 -0.79 4.24
C ALA A 215 -1.95 -0.26 5.60
N ALA A 216 -3.27 -0.08 5.78
CA ALA A 216 -3.84 0.36 7.04
C ALA A 216 -3.60 -0.67 8.16
N LEU A 217 -3.89 -1.95 7.89
CA LEU A 217 -3.65 -3.02 8.87
C LEU A 217 -2.16 -3.17 9.20
N ALA A 218 -1.28 -3.08 8.20
CA ALA A 218 0.16 -3.15 8.39
C ALA A 218 0.68 -2.00 9.26
N ALA A 219 0.30 -0.76 8.97
CA ALA A 219 0.74 0.41 9.73
C ALA A 219 0.26 0.36 11.20
N LEU A 220 -1.00 -0.02 11.42
CA LEU A 220 -1.56 -0.18 12.78
C LEU A 220 -0.90 -1.34 13.53
N PHE A 221 -0.66 -2.47 12.85
CA PHE A 221 0.03 -3.61 13.45
C PHE A 221 1.48 -3.26 13.83
N LEU A 222 2.21 -2.54 12.96
CA LEU A 222 3.57 -2.12 13.24
C LEU A 222 3.67 -1.18 14.44
N GLY A 223 2.72 -0.26 14.63
CA GLY A 223 2.66 0.55 15.86
C GLY A 223 2.39 -0.27 17.12
N GLY A 224 1.61 -1.35 17.00
CA GLY A 224 1.34 -2.25 18.12
C GLY A 224 2.43 -3.31 18.38
N ILE A 225 3.51 -3.36 17.59
CA ILE A 225 4.46 -4.48 17.65
C ILE A 225 5.20 -4.54 18.99
N GLY A 226 5.48 -3.38 19.61
CA GLY A 226 6.12 -3.30 20.92
C GLY A 226 5.29 -4.05 21.98
N TYR A 227 3.99 -3.83 22.00
CA TYR A 227 3.08 -4.53 22.92
C TYR A 227 3.05 -6.02 22.63
N VAL A 228 3.06 -6.37 21.34
CA VAL A 228 2.98 -7.75 20.89
C VAL A 228 4.22 -8.57 21.27
N LEU A 229 5.38 -7.93 21.35
CA LEU A 229 6.64 -8.56 21.77
C LEU A 229 6.81 -8.50 23.29
N ASP A 230 6.69 -7.31 23.87
CA ASP A 230 7.15 -7.01 25.23
C ASP A 230 6.02 -6.63 26.21
N PHE A 231 4.75 -6.59 25.78
CA PHE A 231 3.54 -6.28 26.58
C PHE A 231 3.66 -4.99 27.45
N SER A 232 4.65 -4.14 27.17
CA SER A 232 4.92 -2.90 27.91
C SER A 232 4.45 -1.67 27.14
N ASP A 233 4.77 -1.61 25.85
CA ASP A 233 4.70 -0.37 25.06
C ASP A 233 3.71 -0.48 23.90
N GLY A 234 3.17 0.63 23.37
CA GLY A 234 2.27 0.58 22.20
C GLY A 234 0.89 -0.02 22.47
N VAL A 235 0.39 0.11 23.72
CA VAL A 235 -0.94 -0.36 24.15
C VAL A 235 -2.04 0.28 23.31
N LEU A 236 -1.94 1.59 23.05
CA LEU A 236 -2.93 2.34 22.29
C LEU A 236 -2.97 1.86 20.84
N SER A 237 -1.81 1.75 20.18
CA SER A 237 -1.72 1.23 18.81
C SER A 237 -2.27 -0.18 18.68
N THR A 238 -2.00 -1.06 19.64
CA THR A 238 -2.55 -2.42 19.67
C THR A 238 -4.07 -2.40 19.86
N ALA A 239 -4.59 -1.61 20.80
CA ALA A 239 -6.02 -1.49 21.02
C ALA A 239 -6.75 -0.99 19.76
N VAL A 240 -6.21 0.05 19.12
CA VAL A 240 -6.75 0.58 17.86
C VAL A 240 -6.66 -0.44 16.74
N PHE A 241 -5.53 -1.15 16.60
CA PHE A 241 -5.39 -2.23 15.63
C PHE A 241 -6.46 -3.29 15.80
N LEU A 242 -6.69 -3.79 17.02
CA LEU A 242 -7.71 -4.80 17.30
C LEU A 242 -9.13 -4.31 16.99
N ILE A 243 -9.44 -3.06 17.35
CA ILE A 243 -10.74 -2.44 17.04
C ILE A 243 -10.95 -2.33 15.53
N VAL A 244 -9.94 -1.84 14.80
CA VAL A 244 -10.00 -1.71 13.34
C VAL A 244 -10.09 -3.08 12.66
N ALA A 245 -9.33 -4.08 13.11
CA ALA A 245 -9.38 -5.44 12.58
C ALA A 245 -10.76 -6.09 12.85
N ALA A 246 -11.34 -5.90 14.04
CA ALA A 246 -12.68 -6.39 14.36
C ALA A 246 -13.76 -5.69 13.49
N GLY A 247 -13.69 -4.37 13.36
CA GLY A 247 -14.58 -3.59 12.51
C GLY A 247 -14.47 -4.00 11.04
N ALA A 248 -13.25 -4.14 10.53
CA ALA A 248 -12.97 -4.61 9.17
C ALA A 248 -13.45 -6.05 8.95
N SER A 249 -13.34 -6.93 9.94
CA SER A 249 -13.91 -8.28 9.89
C SER A 249 -15.42 -8.25 9.70
N VAL A 250 -16.14 -7.47 10.51
CA VAL A 250 -17.59 -7.33 10.40
C VAL A 250 -17.99 -6.72 9.06
N TRP A 251 -17.28 -5.67 8.63
CA TRP A 251 -17.52 -5.00 7.35
C TRP A 251 -17.34 -5.97 6.18
N PHE A 252 -16.16 -6.55 6.02
CA PHE A 252 -15.84 -7.42 4.88
C PHE A 252 -16.54 -8.78 4.94
N TRP A 253 -17.15 -9.12 6.06
CA TRP A 253 -17.98 -10.30 6.17
C TRP A 253 -19.46 -10.02 5.85
N ARG A 254 -20.02 -8.89 6.30
CA ARG A 254 -21.48 -8.62 6.23
C ARG A 254 -21.88 -7.53 5.25
N LEU A 255 -21.14 -6.44 5.19
CA LEU A 255 -21.56 -5.21 4.51
C LEU A 255 -20.98 -5.09 3.10
N ALA A 256 -19.72 -5.48 2.93
CA ALA A 256 -19.05 -5.51 1.63
C ALA A 256 -18.24 -6.81 1.49
N PRO A 257 -18.89 -7.95 1.25
CA PRO A 257 -18.24 -9.25 1.16
C PRO A 257 -17.03 -9.25 0.22
N ASP A 258 -15.84 -9.45 0.78
CA ASP A 258 -14.58 -9.49 0.04
C ASP A 258 -13.63 -10.48 0.70
N PHE A 259 -13.45 -11.63 0.05
CA PHE A 259 -12.62 -12.71 0.59
C PHE A 259 -11.16 -12.30 0.74
N ALA A 260 -10.62 -11.52 -0.20
CA ALA A 260 -9.22 -11.11 -0.16
C ALA A 260 -8.97 -10.14 0.99
N ALA A 261 -9.87 -9.17 1.19
CA ALA A 261 -9.75 -8.22 2.30
C ALA A 261 -9.93 -8.92 3.66
N LEU A 262 -10.88 -9.84 3.77
CA LEU A 262 -11.07 -10.64 4.98
C LEU A 262 -9.86 -11.55 5.27
N ALA A 263 -9.22 -12.10 4.23
CA ALA A 263 -8.00 -12.88 4.38
C ALA A 263 -6.83 -12.03 4.92
N GLN A 264 -6.72 -10.77 4.49
CA GLN A 264 -5.74 -9.83 5.05
C GLN A 264 -6.00 -9.57 6.54
N VAL A 265 -7.26 -9.31 6.92
CA VAL A 265 -7.62 -9.10 8.33
C VAL A 265 -7.24 -10.30 9.19
N LEU A 266 -7.57 -11.51 8.73
CA LEU A 266 -7.23 -12.74 9.45
C LEU A 266 -5.72 -13.00 9.52
N PHE A 267 -4.97 -12.67 8.45
CA PHE A 267 -3.52 -12.75 8.44
C PHE A 267 -2.92 -11.84 9.53
N PHE A 268 -3.31 -10.56 9.56
CA PHE A 268 -2.80 -9.62 10.56
C PHE A 268 -3.28 -9.95 11.97
N ALA A 269 -4.51 -10.44 12.15
CA ALA A 269 -5.02 -10.85 13.45
C ALA A 269 -4.32 -12.11 14.01
N ALA A 270 -3.75 -12.97 13.14
CA ALA A 270 -2.98 -14.12 13.57
C ALA A 270 -1.60 -13.76 14.13
N LEU A 271 -1.00 -12.64 13.69
CA LEU A 271 0.32 -12.20 14.15
C LEU A 271 0.43 -11.98 15.67
N PRO A 272 -0.46 -11.20 16.32
CA PRO A 272 -0.39 -11.02 17.78
C PRO A 272 -0.69 -12.32 18.54
N VAL A 273 -1.54 -13.19 17.99
CA VAL A 273 -1.79 -14.52 18.58
C VAL A 273 -0.53 -15.38 18.52
N MET A 274 0.20 -15.35 17.39
CA MET A 274 1.48 -16.05 17.29
C MET A 274 2.46 -15.53 18.33
N ALA A 275 2.73 -14.23 18.35
CA ALA A 275 3.69 -13.63 19.26
C ALA A 275 3.34 -13.86 20.74
N ALA A 276 2.06 -13.72 21.12
CA ALA A 276 1.60 -14.01 22.48
C ALA A 276 1.93 -15.45 22.91
N GLY A 277 1.73 -16.44 22.03
CA GLY A 277 2.08 -17.82 22.35
C GLY A 277 3.59 -18.08 22.37
N PHE A 278 4.37 -17.44 21.48
CA PHE A 278 5.84 -17.50 21.56
C PHE A 278 6.33 -17.03 22.94
N ARG A 279 5.81 -15.89 23.39
CA ARG A 279 6.17 -15.34 24.69
C ARG A 279 5.72 -16.22 25.86
N LEU A 280 4.45 -16.64 25.88
CA LEU A 280 3.93 -17.51 26.95
C LEU A 280 4.71 -18.82 27.05
N ILE A 281 5.14 -19.39 25.92
CA ILE A 281 6.00 -20.57 25.89
C ILE A 281 7.39 -20.24 26.46
N GLY A 282 7.96 -19.09 26.10
CA GLY A 282 9.26 -18.65 26.64
C GLY A 282 9.22 -18.43 28.16
N GLU A 283 8.22 -17.70 28.65
CA GLU A 283 8.03 -17.47 30.09
C GLU A 283 7.80 -18.76 30.87
N ALA A 284 7.06 -19.71 30.30
CA ALA A 284 6.84 -21.02 30.92
C ALA A 284 8.07 -21.94 30.88
N ALA A 285 8.96 -21.78 29.89
CA ALA A 285 10.16 -22.57 29.74
C ALA A 285 11.33 -22.09 30.61
N GLY A 286 11.33 -20.84 31.08
CA GLY A 286 12.42 -20.28 31.88
C GLY A 286 13.57 -19.76 31.00
N ASP A 287 14.82 -20.13 31.32
CA ASP A 287 15.99 -19.82 30.48
C ASP A 287 16.25 -20.99 29.50
N PRO A 288 15.87 -20.88 28.22
CA PRO A 288 16.01 -21.98 27.26
C PRO A 288 17.48 -22.30 26.94
N TRP A 289 18.43 -21.45 27.36
CA TRP A 289 19.85 -21.59 27.08
C TRP A 289 20.59 -22.42 28.12
N ASP A 290 19.92 -22.81 29.21
CA ASP A 290 20.51 -23.60 30.30
C ASP A 290 20.90 -25.03 29.86
N SER A 291 20.15 -25.62 28.91
CA SER A 291 20.49 -26.93 28.35
C SER A 291 20.05 -27.10 26.89
N GLU A 292 20.78 -27.92 26.13
CA GLU A 292 20.38 -28.28 24.75
C GLU A 292 18.97 -28.92 24.72
N ALA A 293 18.60 -29.65 25.76
CA ALA A 293 17.28 -30.30 25.86
C ALA A 293 16.15 -29.27 26.03
N GLU A 294 16.33 -28.24 26.87
CA GLU A 294 15.36 -27.16 27.05
C GLU A 294 15.27 -26.26 25.82
N LEU A 295 16.40 -25.97 25.18
CA LEU A 295 16.43 -25.24 23.91
C LEU A 295 15.62 -25.98 22.84
N LEU A 296 15.87 -27.29 22.68
CA LEU A 296 15.15 -28.13 21.72
C LEU A 296 13.66 -28.20 22.05
N ALA A 297 13.29 -28.42 23.32
CA ALA A 297 11.90 -28.50 23.75
C ALA A 297 11.15 -27.19 23.50
N THR A 298 11.72 -26.05 23.89
CA THR A 298 11.14 -24.72 23.71
C THR A 298 10.97 -24.38 22.23
N THR A 299 11.99 -24.69 21.42
CA THR A 299 11.93 -24.48 19.97
C THR A 299 10.84 -25.34 19.30
N LEU A 300 10.68 -26.59 19.73
CA LEU A 300 9.61 -27.47 19.23
C LEU A 300 8.22 -26.96 19.63
N LEU A 301 8.06 -26.41 20.84
CA LEU A 301 6.82 -25.80 21.30
C LEU A 301 6.48 -24.55 20.47
N TRP A 302 7.45 -23.68 20.22
CA TRP A 302 7.29 -22.52 19.33
C TRP A 302 6.89 -22.93 17.91
N ALA A 303 7.57 -23.93 17.34
CA ALA A 303 7.23 -24.48 16.02
C ALA A 303 5.82 -25.07 16.01
N GLY A 304 5.45 -25.82 17.05
CA GLY A 304 4.11 -26.40 17.23
C GLY A 304 3.03 -25.33 17.30
N TRP A 305 3.26 -24.26 18.07
CA TRP A 305 2.35 -23.12 18.16
C TRP A 305 2.17 -22.41 16.82
N PHE A 306 3.27 -22.14 16.11
CA PHE A 306 3.24 -21.56 14.78
C PHE A 306 2.40 -22.41 13.79
N ILE A 307 2.62 -23.73 13.78
CA ILE A 307 1.85 -24.66 12.95
C ILE A 307 0.37 -24.66 13.34
N LEU A 308 0.05 -24.63 14.64
CA LEU A 308 -1.32 -24.61 15.12
C LEU A 308 -2.07 -23.35 14.67
N VAL A 309 -1.47 -22.17 14.84
CA VAL A 309 -2.09 -20.90 14.46
C VAL A 309 -2.27 -20.81 12.94
N THR A 310 -1.23 -21.15 12.17
CA THR A 310 -1.32 -21.15 10.69
C THR A 310 -2.29 -22.20 10.16
N GLY A 311 -2.36 -23.37 10.80
CA GLY A 311 -3.33 -24.43 10.49
C GLY A 311 -4.78 -23.99 10.77
N ALA A 312 -5.03 -23.36 11.92
CA ALA A 312 -6.33 -22.80 12.28
C ALA A 312 -6.77 -21.71 11.30
N LEU A 313 -5.85 -20.80 10.94
CA LEU A 313 -6.06 -19.78 9.91
C LEU A 313 -6.43 -20.42 8.57
N GLY A 314 -5.71 -21.46 8.14
CA GLY A 314 -6.00 -22.20 6.91
C GLY A 314 -7.37 -22.90 6.91
N VAL A 315 -7.82 -23.42 8.06
CA VAL A 315 -9.17 -23.98 8.21
C VAL A 315 -10.23 -22.88 8.14
N ALA A 316 -10.02 -21.75 8.82
CA ALA A 316 -10.92 -20.60 8.80
C ALA A 316 -11.09 -20.05 7.37
N LEU A 317 -9.98 -19.83 6.65
CA LEU A 317 -9.99 -19.37 5.26
C LEU A 317 -10.69 -20.37 4.33
N ARG A 318 -10.49 -21.69 4.51
CA ARG A 318 -11.21 -22.71 3.72
C ARG A 318 -12.72 -22.68 3.98
N ARG A 319 -13.15 -22.52 5.23
CA ARG A 319 -14.58 -22.40 5.60
C ARG A 319 -15.19 -21.14 4.99
N LEU A 320 -14.49 -20.00 5.07
CA LEU A 320 -14.92 -18.73 4.49
C LEU A 320 -15.02 -18.80 2.97
N ARG A 321 -14.04 -19.42 2.31
CA ARG A 321 -14.05 -19.61 0.85
C ARG A 321 -15.22 -20.48 0.38
N ARG A 322 -15.54 -21.56 1.10
CA ARG A 322 -16.68 -22.43 0.77
C ARG A 322 -18.02 -21.69 0.91
N ARG A 323 -18.17 -20.86 1.94
CA ARG A 323 -19.40 -20.08 2.18
C ARG A 323 -19.58 -18.94 1.18
N THR A 324 -18.50 -18.30 0.76
CA THR A 324 -18.55 -17.25 -0.27
C THR A 324 -18.73 -17.82 -1.68
N ALA A 325 -18.21 -19.02 -1.96
CA ALA A 325 -18.40 -19.71 -3.24
C ALA A 325 -19.78 -20.39 -3.39
N GLY A 326 -20.48 -20.68 -2.30
CA GLY A 326 -21.84 -21.25 -2.32
C GLY A 326 -22.98 -20.22 -2.31
N ALA A 327 -22.65 -18.92 -2.25
CA ALA A 327 -23.60 -17.81 -2.22
C ALA A 327 -23.62 -16.97 -3.52
N ALA A 328 -22.88 -17.42 -4.54
CA ALA A 328 -22.79 -16.82 -5.88
C ALA A 328 -23.26 -17.84 -6.92
#